data_AF-A0A524QG91-F1
#
_entry.id   AF-A0A524QG91-F1
#
_cell.length_a   1.000
_cell.length_b   1.000
_cell.length_c   1.000
_cell.angle_alpha   90.00
_cell.angle_beta   90.00
_cell.angle_gamma   90.00
#
_symmetry.space_group_name_H-M   'P 1'
#
loop_
_entity.id
_entity.type
_entity.pdbx_description
1 polymer ?
#
loop_
_entity_poly.entity_id
_entity_poly.type
_entity_poly.pdbx_seq_one_letter_code
_entity_poly.pdbx_strand_id
1 'polypeptide(L)'
;RSRSSVALCRILAAKFWKRDFEWYKTTEDYDITAMKHGEAAVMIGDRCFEYAKHFQNRTDLGLEWKKFTGLPFVFACWVSAKPLGDSFETLFSKALGEGIARKNEAVSLLREGSVVTAGEVIDYLNNNIDFHLDNEKRKALALFISYIKDLNLNT
;
A
#
# COMPACT_ATOMS: atom_id res chain seq x y z
N ARG A 1 0.27 0.21 11.81
CA ARG A 1 0.13 -1.07 11.06
C ARG A 1 -1.05 -0.96 10.08
N SER A 2 -0.96 -1.58 8.90
CA SER A 2 -2.01 -1.49 7.87
C SER A 2 -2.92 -2.74 7.85
N ARG A 3 -4.22 -2.54 8.07
CA ARG A 3 -5.24 -3.59 7.91
C ARG A 3 -5.31 -4.08 6.46
N SER A 4 -5.26 -3.16 5.50
CA SER A 4 -5.35 -3.47 4.06
C SER A 4 -4.19 -4.33 3.58
N SER A 5 -2.95 -3.99 3.92
CA SER A 5 -1.75 -4.73 3.47
C SER A 5 -1.62 -6.09 4.14
N VAL A 6 -2.02 -6.21 5.42
CA VAL A 6 -2.09 -7.50 6.10
C VAL A 6 -3.16 -8.38 5.46
N ALA A 7 -4.36 -7.86 5.21
CA ALA A 7 -5.41 -8.62 4.54
C ALA A 7 -5.00 -9.05 3.12
N LEU A 8 -4.35 -8.16 2.36
CA LEU A 8 -3.81 -8.50 1.04
C LEU A 8 -2.80 -9.65 1.10
N CYS A 9 -1.84 -9.59 2.02
CA CYS A 9 -0.85 -10.65 2.20
C CYS A 9 -1.53 -12.00 2.54
N ARG A 10 -2.54 -11.99 3.42
CA ARG A 10 -3.31 -13.19 3.77
C ARG A 10 -4.10 -13.76 2.59
N ILE A 11 -4.69 -12.89 1.75
CA ILE A 11 -5.37 -13.31 0.53
C ILE A 11 -4.39 -13.95 -0.46
N LEU A 12 -3.25 -13.32 -0.70
CA LEU A 12 -2.22 -13.85 -1.60
C LEU A 12 -1.69 -15.20 -1.10
N ALA A 13 -1.42 -15.33 0.20
CA ALA A 13 -1.01 -16.59 0.81
C ALA A 13 -2.02 -17.71 0.55
N ALA A 14 -3.30 -17.47 0.84
CA ALA A 14 -4.35 -18.48 0.72
C ALA A 14 -4.73 -18.80 -0.73
N LYS A 15 -4.86 -17.78 -1.59
CA LYS A 15 -5.46 -17.93 -2.93
C LYS A 15 -4.44 -18.05 -4.05
N PHE A 16 -3.29 -17.39 -3.94
CA PHE A 16 -2.30 -17.33 -5.02
C PHE A 16 -1.09 -18.22 -4.75
N TRP A 17 -0.38 -17.99 -3.64
CA TRP A 17 0.79 -18.76 -3.26
C TRP A 17 0.42 -20.17 -2.78
N LYS A 18 -0.84 -20.35 -2.33
CA LYS A 18 -1.37 -21.61 -1.78
C LYS A 18 -0.48 -22.13 -0.65
N ARG A 19 -0.14 -21.25 0.28
CA ARG A 19 0.69 -21.53 1.45
C ARG A 19 0.01 -21.05 2.71
N ASP A 20 0.12 -21.87 3.74
CA ASP A 20 -0.30 -21.52 5.09
C ASP A 20 0.89 -20.97 5.89
N PHE A 21 0.60 -19.92 6.67
CA PHE A 21 1.56 -19.28 7.56
C PHE A 21 0.95 -19.11 8.95
N GLU A 22 1.81 -19.09 9.96
CA GLU A 22 1.43 -18.65 11.28
C GLU A 22 1.45 -17.11 11.33
N TRP A 23 0.33 -16.51 11.73
CA TRP A 23 0.15 -15.05 11.70
C TRP A 23 0.27 -14.46 13.09
N TYR A 24 1.32 -13.67 13.31
CA TYR A 24 1.57 -12.98 14.57
C TYR A 24 1.34 -11.47 14.43
N LYS A 25 0.65 -10.88 15.40
CA LYS A 25 0.59 -9.41 15.52
C LYS A 25 1.88 -8.95 16.18
N THR A 26 2.65 -8.13 15.49
CA THR A 26 3.82 -7.48 16.09
C THR A 26 3.41 -6.44 17.13
N THR A 27 4.36 -5.92 17.91
CA THR A 27 4.22 -4.74 18.78
C THR A 27 5.04 -3.57 18.21
N GLU A 28 4.87 -2.35 18.73
CA GLU A 28 5.54 -1.17 18.13
C GLU A 28 7.07 -1.23 18.28
N ASP A 29 7.51 -1.87 19.35
CA ASP A 29 8.88 -2.21 19.72
C ASP A 29 9.42 -3.47 19.04
N TYR A 30 8.66 -4.09 18.13
CA TYR A 30 9.12 -5.27 17.42
C TYR A 30 10.33 -4.94 16.52
N ASP A 31 11.48 -5.51 16.85
CA ASP A 31 12.68 -5.41 16.03
C ASP A 31 12.61 -6.34 14.84
N ILE A 32 12.32 -5.76 13.68
CA ILE A 32 12.23 -6.48 12.42
C ILE A 32 13.57 -7.05 11.95
N THR A 33 14.70 -6.50 12.42
CA THR A 33 16.03 -6.99 12.05
C THR A 33 16.44 -8.24 12.81
N ALA A 34 15.74 -8.56 13.91
CA ALA A 34 15.94 -9.75 14.72
C ALA A 34 15.09 -10.96 14.26
N MET A 35 14.40 -10.86 13.12
CA MET A 35 13.63 -11.98 12.55
C MET A 35 14.50 -13.20 12.30
N LYS A 36 13.98 -14.38 12.64
CA LYS A 36 14.66 -15.67 12.44
C LYS A 36 14.49 -16.15 11.00
N HIS A 37 15.32 -17.13 10.62
CA HIS A 37 15.17 -17.82 9.34
C HIS A 37 13.76 -18.41 9.21
N GLY A 38 13.10 -18.15 8.08
CA GLY A 38 11.73 -18.59 7.81
C GLY A 38 10.64 -17.61 8.26
N GLU A 39 10.99 -16.53 8.96
CA GLU A 39 10.06 -15.47 9.32
C GLU A 39 10.00 -14.37 8.25
N ALA A 40 8.86 -13.69 8.19
CA ALA A 40 8.65 -12.55 7.32
C ALA A 40 7.68 -11.56 7.98
N ALA A 41 7.79 -10.29 7.59
CA ALA A 41 6.93 -9.23 8.10
C ALA A 41 6.32 -8.42 6.97
N VAL A 42 5.05 -8.02 7.15
CA VAL A 42 4.39 -7.07 6.26
C VAL A 42 4.77 -5.66 6.69
N MET A 43 5.42 -4.94 5.77
CA MET A 43 5.89 -3.57 5.97
C MET A 43 5.18 -2.62 5.01
N ILE A 44 4.96 -1.37 5.46
CA ILE A 44 4.33 -0.32 4.66
C ILE A 44 4.97 1.05 4.94
N GLY A 45 4.80 1.98 4.01
CA GLY A 45 5.26 3.36 4.15
C GLY A 45 6.78 3.47 4.19
N ASP A 46 7.26 4.52 4.85
CA ASP A 46 8.68 4.91 4.84
C ASP A 46 9.61 3.83 5.37
N ARG A 47 9.11 3.00 6.30
CA ARG A 47 9.85 1.84 6.83
C ARG A 47 10.32 0.90 5.72
N CYS A 48 9.57 0.76 4.62
CA CYS A 48 9.98 -0.08 3.48
C CYS A 48 11.34 0.36 2.91
N PHE A 49 11.59 1.67 2.87
CA PHE A 49 12.87 2.22 2.40
C PHE A 49 13.96 2.08 3.47
N GLU A 50 13.63 2.40 4.73
CA GLU A 50 14.56 2.30 5.86
C GLU A 50 15.17 0.90 6.00
N TYR A 51 14.31 -0.11 5.93
CA TYR A 51 14.68 -1.50 6.16
C TYR A 51 14.96 -2.30 4.90
N ALA A 52 14.77 -1.73 3.71
CA ALA A 52 14.95 -2.46 2.44
C ALA A 52 16.31 -3.15 2.36
N LYS A 53 17.37 -2.47 2.81
CA LYS A 53 18.75 -2.96 2.81
C LYS A 53 19.05 -4.09 3.81
N HIS A 54 18.18 -4.28 4.81
CA HIS A 54 18.37 -5.30 5.85
C HIS A 54 17.88 -6.69 5.44
N PHE A 55 17.14 -6.80 4.33
CA PHE A 55 16.55 -8.06 3.87
C PHE A 55 16.99 -8.40 2.45
N GLN A 56 17.45 -9.63 2.26
CA GLN A 56 17.82 -10.16 0.94
C GLN A 56 16.60 -10.37 0.04
N ASN A 57 15.48 -10.78 0.63
CA ASN A 57 14.25 -11.10 -0.10
C ASN A 57 13.18 -10.05 0.21
N ARG A 58 12.54 -9.53 -0.84
CA ARG A 58 11.46 -8.54 -0.75
C ARG A 58 10.36 -8.94 -1.72
N THR A 59 9.11 -8.86 -1.28
CA THR A 59 7.93 -9.16 -2.09
C THR A 59 7.04 -7.94 -2.14
N ASP A 60 6.83 -7.40 -3.35
CA ASP A 60 5.86 -6.32 -3.57
C ASP A 60 4.45 -6.91 -3.66
N LEU A 61 3.62 -6.61 -2.66
CA LEU A 61 2.26 -7.14 -2.58
C LEU A 61 1.35 -6.61 -3.70
N GLY A 62 1.57 -5.39 -4.18
CA GLY A 62 0.80 -4.83 -5.29
C GLY A 62 1.13 -5.54 -6.61
N LEU A 63 2.42 -5.83 -6.82
CA LEU A 63 2.86 -6.62 -7.97
C LEU A 63 2.35 -8.07 -7.90
N GLU A 64 2.40 -8.71 -6.74
CA GLU A 64 1.86 -10.07 -6.56
C GLU A 64 0.35 -10.12 -6.80
N TRP A 65 -0.39 -9.09 -6.36
CA TRP A 65 -1.80 -8.95 -6.70
C TRP A 65 -2.04 -8.82 -8.20
N LYS A 66 -1.23 -8.01 -8.89
CA LYS A 66 -1.31 -7.85 -10.35
C LYS A 66 -1.01 -9.15 -11.07
N LYS A 67 -0.03 -9.94 -10.62
CA LYS A 67 0.26 -11.29 -11.15
C LYS A 67 -0.90 -12.26 -10.91
N PHE A 68 -1.49 -12.22 -9.73
CA PHE A 68 -2.61 -13.09 -9.37
C PHE A 68 -3.88 -12.79 -10.16
N THR A 69 -4.27 -11.52 -10.22
CA THR A 69 -5.61 -11.11 -10.68
C THR A 69 -5.63 -10.45 -12.05
N GLY A 70 -4.46 -10.02 -12.55
CA GLY A 70 -4.36 -9.13 -13.71
C GLY A 70 -4.81 -7.69 -13.44
N LEU A 71 -5.25 -7.35 -12.23
CA LEU A 71 -5.80 -6.04 -11.88
C LEU A 71 -4.82 -5.19 -11.05
N PRO A 72 -4.89 -3.84 -11.11
CA PRO A 72 -4.17 -2.99 -10.15
C PRO A 72 -4.65 -3.23 -8.71
N PHE A 73 -3.93 -2.71 -7.71
CA PHE A 73 -4.38 -2.77 -6.30
C PHE A 73 -4.67 -1.37 -5.74
N VAL A 74 -5.71 -1.24 -4.92
CA VAL A 74 -6.09 0.03 -4.28
C VAL A 74 -5.73 -0.03 -2.80
N PHE A 75 -4.67 0.66 -2.40
CA PHE A 75 -4.25 0.72 -0.99
C PHE A 75 -5.09 1.68 -0.15
N ALA A 76 -5.51 2.82 -0.72
CA ALA A 76 -6.27 3.84 -0.03
C ALA A 76 -7.16 4.61 -1.01
N CYS A 77 -8.25 5.18 -0.50
CA CYS A 77 -9.13 6.10 -1.21
C CYS A 77 -9.73 7.13 -0.24
N TRP A 78 -10.05 8.31 -0.75
CA TRP A 78 -10.87 9.28 -0.02
C TRP A 78 -12.34 8.88 -0.12
N VAL A 79 -12.99 8.74 1.04
CA VAL A 79 -14.39 8.29 1.15
C VAL A 79 -15.14 9.16 2.13
N SER A 80 -16.43 9.39 1.86
CA SER A 80 -17.35 10.04 2.78
C SER A 80 -18.52 9.11 3.09
N ALA A 81 -18.95 9.08 4.35
CA ALA A 81 -20.13 8.34 4.78
C ALA A 81 -21.45 9.03 4.40
N LYS A 82 -21.38 10.32 4.05
CA LYS A 82 -22.53 11.15 3.67
C LYS A 82 -22.23 11.89 2.36
N PRO A 83 -23.25 12.24 1.56
CA PRO A 83 -23.06 13.14 0.43
C PRO A 83 -22.39 14.43 0.89
N LEU A 84 -21.44 14.91 0.10
CA LEU A 84 -20.78 16.20 0.31
C LEU A 84 -21.48 17.25 -0.57
N GLY A 85 -21.37 18.53 -0.20
CA GLY A 85 -21.92 19.59 -1.04
C GLY A 85 -21.06 19.84 -2.28
N ASP A 86 -21.68 20.17 -3.41
CA ASP A 86 -21.01 20.38 -4.70
C ASP A 86 -19.83 21.37 -4.62
N SER A 87 -19.98 22.43 -3.82
CA SER A 87 -18.92 23.44 -3.63
C SER A 87 -17.70 22.87 -2.94
N PHE A 88 -17.90 22.00 -1.94
CA PHE A 88 -16.81 21.30 -1.25
C PHE A 88 -16.15 20.30 -2.20
N GLU A 89 -16.93 19.48 -2.91
CA GLU A 89 -16.39 18.48 -3.85
C GLU A 89 -15.54 19.14 -4.94
N THR A 90 -16.00 20.26 -5.49
CA THR A 90 -15.27 21.04 -6.49
C THR A 90 -13.95 21.56 -5.93
N LEU A 91 -13.99 22.21 -4.76
CA LEU A 91 -12.79 22.78 -4.14
C LEU A 91 -11.78 21.70 -3.75
N PHE A 92 -12.26 20.62 -3.14
CA PHE A 92 -11.43 19.49 -2.72
C PHE A 92 -10.78 18.79 -3.91
N SER A 93 -11.54 18.52 -4.98
CA SER A 93 -11.01 17.90 -6.20
C SER A 93 -9.97 18.78 -6.88
N LYS A 94 -10.20 20.11 -6.91
CA LYS A 94 -9.21 21.08 -7.41
C LYS A 94 -7.92 21.04 -6.58
N ALA A 95 -8.01 21.09 -5.26
CA ALA A 95 -6.85 21.07 -4.38
C ALA A 95 -6.03 19.77 -4.52
N LEU A 96 -6.69 18.61 -4.61
CA LEU A 96 -6.03 17.33 -4.88
C LEU A 96 -5.33 17.32 -6.25
N GLY A 97 -6.01 17.81 -7.29
CA GLY A 97 -5.45 17.89 -8.63
C GLY A 97 -4.19 18.75 -8.68
N GLU A 98 -4.20 19.91 -8.02
CA GLU A 98 -3.04 20.79 -7.90
C GLU A 98 -1.87 20.15 -7.15
N GLY A 99 -2.15 19.36 -6.10
CA GLY A 99 -1.14 18.62 -5.36
C GLY A 99 -0.51 17.50 -6.20
N ILE A 100 -1.31 16.74 -6.92
CA ILE A 100 -0.84 15.65 -7.79
C ILE A 100 -0.01 16.20 -8.96
N ALA A 101 -0.42 17.33 -9.55
CA ALA A 101 0.33 18.00 -10.62
C ALA A 101 1.72 18.46 -10.16
N ARG A 102 1.86 18.83 -8.88
CA ARG A 102 3.10 19.33 -8.26
C ARG A 102 3.79 18.32 -7.35
N LYS A 103 3.43 17.04 -7.42
CA LYS A 103 3.91 16.02 -6.46
C LYS A 103 5.43 15.89 -6.39
N ASN A 104 6.16 16.26 -7.45
CA ASN A 104 7.64 16.27 -7.42
C ASN A 104 8.20 17.31 -6.45
N GLU A 105 7.46 18.38 -6.14
CA GLU A 105 7.86 19.38 -5.14
C GLU A 105 7.94 18.79 -3.72
N ALA A 106 7.34 17.62 -3.48
CA ALA A 106 7.43 16.91 -2.21
C ALA A 106 8.87 16.55 -1.81
N VAL A 107 9.81 16.49 -2.76
CA VAL A 107 11.24 16.28 -2.44
C VAL A 107 11.82 17.40 -1.57
N SER A 108 11.25 18.60 -1.61
CA SER A 108 11.66 19.72 -0.75
C SER A 108 11.37 19.47 0.74
N LEU A 109 10.50 18.50 1.04
CA LEU A 109 10.17 18.09 2.41
C LEU A 109 11.15 17.07 2.97
N LEU A 110 12.10 16.57 2.17
CA LEU A 110 13.13 15.64 2.63
C LEU A 110 14.06 16.35 3.61
N ARG A 111 14.24 15.72 4.77
CA ARG A 111 15.17 16.19 5.79
C ARG A 111 16.59 15.76 5.44
N GLU A 112 17.56 16.55 5.90
CA GLU A 112 18.96 16.14 5.87
C GLU A 112 19.14 14.79 6.59
N GLY A 113 19.87 13.86 5.96
CA GLY A 113 20.02 12.49 6.46
C GLY A 113 18.83 11.56 6.20
N SER A 114 17.86 11.95 5.36
CA SER A 114 16.81 11.05 4.88
C SER A 114 17.39 9.79 4.25
N VAL A 115 16.76 8.63 4.53
CA VAL A 115 17.17 7.35 3.95
C VAL A 115 16.84 7.26 2.46
N VAL A 116 15.85 8.05 2.00
CA VAL A 116 15.44 8.13 0.59
C VAL A 116 16.02 9.37 -0.08
N THR A 117 16.48 9.18 -1.31
CA THR A 117 16.94 10.27 -2.19
C THR A 117 15.76 10.97 -2.87
N ALA A 118 15.98 12.20 -3.33
CA ALA A 118 14.98 12.93 -4.12
C ALA A 118 14.58 12.17 -5.41
N GLY A 119 15.54 11.49 -6.04
CA GLY A 119 15.29 10.67 -7.24
C GLY A 119 14.34 9.50 -6.95
N GLU A 120 14.58 8.77 -5.86
CA GLU A 120 13.70 7.65 -5.44
C GLU A 120 12.29 8.13 -5.10
N VAL A 121 12.14 9.29 -4.45
CA VAL A 121 10.82 9.87 -4.17
C VAL A 121 10.08 10.23 -5.46
N ILE A 122 10.76 10.89 -6.40
CA ILE A 122 10.17 11.24 -7.70
C ILE A 122 9.76 9.98 -8.46
N ASP A 123 10.62 8.97 -8.52
CA ASP A 123 10.33 7.70 -9.18
C ASP A 123 9.11 7.03 -8.56
N TYR A 124 9.10 6.87 -7.23
CA TYR A 124 8.00 6.26 -6.48
C TYR A 124 6.66 6.97 -6.72
N LEU A 125 6.66 8.31 -6.69
CA LEU A 125 5.44 9.11 -6.86
C LEU A 125 4.92 9.12 -8.32
N ASN A 126 5.75 8.85 -9.33
CA ASN A 126 5.34 8.89 -10.73
C ASN A 126 5.14 7.50 -11.35
N ASN A 127 5.86 6.48 -10.87
CA ASN A 127 5.92 5.16 -11.51
C ASN A 127 5.34 4.04 -10.63
N ASN A 128 5.28 4.21 -9.31
CA ASN A 128 4.79 3.17 -8.39
C ASN A 128 3.39 3.48 -7.84
N ILE A 129 2.98 4.75 -7.85
CA ILE A 129 1.66 5.18 -7.39
C ILE A 129 0.84 5.73 -8.55
N ASP A 130 -0.36 5.19 -8.70
CA ASP A 130 -1.41 5.78 -9.53
C ASP A 130 -2.51 6.37 -8.64
N PHE A 131 -2.66 7.69 -8.67
CA PHE A 131 -3.58 8.45 -7.84
C PHE A 131 -5.04 8.46 -8.35
N HIS A 132 -5.29 8.03 -9.59
CA HIS A 132 -6.62 8.10 -10.19
C HIS A 132 -7.42 6.81 -9.97
N LEU A 133 -8.55 6.91 -9.27
CA LEU A 133 -9.47 5.78 -9.05
C LEU A 133 -10.38 5.54 -10.26
N ASP A 134 -9.85 4.84 -11.26
CA ASP A 134 -10.57 4.44 -12.47
C ASP A 134 -11.47 3.18 -12.27
N ASN A 135 -12.11 2.75 -13.36
CA ASN A 135 -12.99 1.59 -13.37
C ASN A 135 -12.26 0.25 -13.10
N GLU A 136 -11.02 0.08 -13.55
CA GLU A 136 -10.25 -1.14 -13.27
C GLU A 136 -9.87 -1.22 -11.78
N LYS A 137 -9.48 -0.10 -11.19
CA LYS A 137 -9.20 0.00 -9.75
C LYS A 137 -10.45 -0.21 -8.91
N ARG A 138 -11.63 0.23 -9.36
CA ARG A 138 -12.92 -0.09 -8.72
C ARG A 138 -13.24 -1.57 -8.78
N LYS A 139 -13.01 -2.23 -9.92
CA LYS A 139 -13.15 -3.70 -10.06
C LYS A 139 -12.19 -4.43 -9.11
N ALA A 140 -10.94 -3.99 -9.05
CA ALA A 140 -9.93 -4.55 -8.16
C ALA A 140 -10.33 -4.42 -6.68
N LEU A 141 -10.82 -3.26 -6.27
CA LEU A 141 -11.30 -3.01 -4.92
C LEU A 141 -12.48 -3.92 -4.56
N ALA A 142 -13.44 -4.10 -5.47
CA ALA A 142 -14.57 -5.01 -5.28
C ALA A 142 -14.12 -6.47 -5.12
N LEU A 143 -13.16 -6.91 -5.95
CA LEU A 143 -12.56 -8.25 -5.86
C LEU A 143 -11.79 -8.46 -4.55
N PHE A 144 -11.03 -7.46 -4.11
CA PHE A 144 -10.33 -7.51 -2.83
C PHE A 144 -11.32 -7.67 -1.66
N ILE A 145 -12.41 -6.90 -1.65
CA ILE A 145 -13.46 -6.99 -0.64
C ILE A 145 -14.16 -8.36 -0.67
N SER A 146 -14.38 -8.94 -1.86
CA SER A 146 -15.00 -10.27 -1.94
C SER A 146 -14.10 -11.35 -1.34
N TYR A 147 -12.78 -11.29 -1.56
CA TYR A 147 -11.85 -12.23 -0.92
C TYR A 147 -11.72 -12.05 0.59
N ILE A 148 -11.81 -10.81 1.12
CA ILE A 148 -11.88 -10.58 2.56
C ILE A 148 -13.07 -11.33 3.16
N LYS A 149 -14.24 -11.24 2.53
CA LYS A 149 -15.47 -11.92 2.98
C LYS A 149 -15.36 -13.43 2.86
N ASP A 150 -14.91 -13.94 1.72
CA ASP A 150 -14.74 -15.37 1.45
C ASP A 150 -13.81 -16.05 2.46
N LEU A 151 -12.71 -15.38 2.82
CA LEU A 151 -11.73 -15.88 3.80
C LEU A 151 -12.09 -15.55 5.25
N ASN A 152 -13.24 -14.90 5.50
CA ASN A 152 -13.65 -14.42 6.82
C ASN A 152 -12.53 -13.66 7.55
N LEU A 153 -11.79 -12.82 6.81
CA LEU A 153 -10.71 -12.04 7.40
C LEU A 153 -11.33 -10.91 8.25
N ASN A 154 -11.13 -11.00 9.56
CA ASN A 154 -11.38 -9.89 10.47
C ASN A 154 -10.39 -8.77 10.10
N THR A 155 -10.84 -7.87 9.23
CA THR A 155 -10.12 -6.63 9.00
C THR A 155 -10.24 -5.78 10.23
#